data_AF-G5J6E3-F1
#
_entry.id   AF-G5J6E3-F1
#
_cell.length_a   1.000
_cell.length_b   1.000
_cell.length_c   1.000
_cell.angle_alpha   90.00
_cell.angle_beta   90.00
_cell.angle_gamma   90.00
#
_symmetry.space_group_name_H-M   'P 1'
#
loop_
_entity.id
_entity.type
_entity.pdbx_description
1 polymer ?
#
loop_
_entity_poly.entity_id
_entity_poly.type
_entity_poly.pdbx_seq_one_letter_code
_entity_poly.pdbx_strand_id
1 'polypeptide(L)' 'MSSNFDKSIKFNNNKPIVICIDDEVTVLDSLKIELKKALGDKYIIETAEGGEDALELM' A
#
# COMPACT_ATOMS: atom_id res chain seq x y z
N MET A 1 16.57 -28.26 28.19
CA MET A 1 15.30 -28.04 27.45
C MET A 1 14.52 -26.94 28.15
N SER A 2 14.62 -25.70 27.64
CA SER A 2 13.60 -24.67 27.81
C SER A 2 13.60 -23.87 26.53
N SER A 3 12.65 -24.21 25.66
CA SER A 3 12.31 -23.48 24.44
C SER A 3 11.70 -22.14 24.84
N ASN A 4 12.47 -21.05 24.71
CA ASN A 4 11.87 -19.72 24.66
C ASN A 4 11.43 -19.50 23.23
N PHE A 5 10.11 -19.57 23.08
CA PHE A 5 9.34 -19.38 21.85
C PHE A 5 9.89 -18.19 21.04
N ASP A 6 10.03 -18.46 19.76
CA ASP A 6 10.62 -17.60 18.75
C ASP A 6 10.20 -16.13 18.90
N LYS A 7 11.19 -15.22 18.91
CA LYS A 7 11.03 -13.76 18.81
C LYS A 7 10.55 -13.34 17.40
N SER A 8 9.71 -14.15 16.76
CA SER A 8 9.45 -14.09 15.32
C SER A 8 8.11 -13.46 14.98
N ILE A 9 7.73 -12.35 15.61
CA ILE A 9 6.74 -11.46 14.99
C ILE A 9 7.13 -10.00 15.25
N LYS A 10 8.15 -9.53 14.53
CA LYS A 10 8.28 -8.10 14.27
C LYS A 10 7.26 -7.74 13.20
N PHE A 11 6.11 -7.21 13.58
CA PHE A 11 5.26 -6.49 12.63
C PHE A 11 6.00 -5.21 12.25
N ASN A 12 6.70 -5.21 11.11
CA ASN A 12 7.23 -4.00 10.50
C ASN A 12 6.05 -3.19 9.97
N ASN A 13 5.54 -2.24 10.77
CA ASN A 13 4.48 -1.29 10.39
C ASN A 13 4.95 -0.19 9.39
N ASN A 14 6.07 -0.40 8.69
CA ASN A 14 6.69 0.57 7.79
C ASN A 14 6.60 0.13 6.32
N LYS A 15 5.45 -0.38 5.87
CA LYS A 15 5.28 -0.65 4.44
C LYS A 15 5.29 0.69 3.69
N PRO A 16 6.16 0.88 2.69
CA PRO A 16 6.14 2.08 1.85
C PRO A 16 4.78 2.22 1.16
N ILE A 17 4.33 3.46 1.03
CA ILE A 17 3.06 3.82 0.41
C ILE A 17 3.31 4.35 -0.99
N VAL A 18 2.55 3.89 -1.97
CA VAL A 18 2.45 4.47 -3.31
C VAL A 18 1.07 5.11 -3.41
N ILE A 19 1.02 6.41 -3.70
CA ILE A 19 -0.21 7.15 -3.95
C ILE A 19 -0.26 7.44 -5.46
N CYS A 20 -1.31 7.00 -6.12
CA CYS A 20 -1.57 7.31 -7.52
C CYS A 20 -2.65 8.41 -7.60
N ILE A 21 -2.37 9.49 -8.35
CA ILE A 21 -3.26 10.64 -8.49
C ILE A 21 -3.52 10.85 -9.98
N ASP A 22 -4.79 10.78 -10.39
CA ASP A 22 -5.25 10.90 -11.77
C ASP A 22 -6.76 11.19 -11.76
N ASP A 23 -7.28 12.05 -12.64
CA ASP A 23 -8.71 12.41 -12.67
C ASP A 23 -9.60 11.33 -13.31
N GLU A 24 -9.02 10.25 -13.84
CA GLU A 24 -9.75 9.13 -14.41
C GLU A 24 -9.77 7.89 -13.48
N VAL A 25 -10.90 7.66 -12.81
CA VAL A 25 -11.10 6.49 -11.91
C VAL A 25 -10.77 5.15 -12.56
N THR A 26 -11.14 4.96 -13.83
CA THR A 26 -10.88 3.69 -14.54
C THR A 26 -9.38 3.43 -14.73
N VAL A 27 -8.59 4.49 -14.89
CA VAL A 27 -7.12 4.40 -14.98
C VAL A 27 -6.56 4.03 -13.60
N LEU A 28 -7.00 4.71 -12.53
CA LEU A 28 -6.59 4.41 -11.15
C LEU A 28 -6.90 2.98 -10.74
N ASP A 29 -8.11 2.48 -11.03
CA ASP A 29 -8.52 1.11 -10.68
C ASP A 29 -7.65 0.07 -11.39
N SER A 30 -7.43 0.27 -12.69
CA SER A 30 -6.58 -0.61 -13.50
C SER A 30 -5.14 -0.61 -12.96
N LEU A 31 -4.59 0.57 -12.67
CA LEU A 31 -3.24 0.72 -12.14
C LEU A 31 -3.09 0.08 -10.76
N LYS A 32 -4.08 0.24 -9.87
CA LYS A 32 -4.08 -0.36 -8.53
C LYS A 32 -4.05 -1.89 -8.60
N ILE A 33 -4.79 -2.49 -9.52
CA ILE A 33 -4.79 -3.95 -9.75
C ILE A 33 -3.40 -4.41 -10.21
N GLU A 34 -2.82 -3.75 -11.20
CA GLU A 34 -1.50 -4.13 -11.75
C GLU A 34 -0.38 -3.92 -10.73
N LEU A 35 -0.40 -2.83 -9.97
CA LEU A 35 0.57 -2.59 -8.89
C LEU A 35 0.48 -3.65 -7.80
N LYS A 36 -0.74 -4.03 -7.39
CA LYS A 36 -0.94 -5.12 -6.41
C LYS A 36 -0.38 -6.45 -6.93
N LYS A 37 -0.59 -6.77 -8.22
CA LYS A 37 -0.03 -7.99 -8.84
C LYS A 37 1.50 -7.96 -8.88
N ALA A 38 2.09 -6.82 -9.25
CA ALA A 38 3.53 -6.70 -9.45
C ALA A 38 4.32 -6.58 -8.14
N LEU A 39 3.77 -5.87 -7.15
CA LEU A 39 4.47 -5.52 -5.91
C LEU A 39 4.08 -6.43 -4.73
N GLY A 40 2.93 -7.10 -4.83
CA GLY A 40 2.35 -7.91 -3.75
C GLY A 40 2.15 -7.09 -2.47
N ASP A 41 2.21 -7.75 -1.31
CA ASP A 41 1.96 -7.12 -0.02
C ASP A 41 3.14 -6.27 0.51
N LYS A 42 4.11 -5.94 -0.32
CA LYS A 42 5.30 -5.16 0.08
C LYS A 42 5.01 -3.67 0.23
N TYR A 43 3.96 -3.18 -0.44
CA TYR A 43 3.56 -1.77 -0.48
C TYR A 43 2.09 -1.61 -0.10
N ILE A 44 1.74 -0.43 0.39
CA ILE A 44 0.35 0.02 0.48
C ILE A 44 0.09 0.86 -0.78
N ILE A 45 -1.00 0.58 -1.48
CA ILE A 45 -1.37 1.26 -2.73
C ILE A 45 -2.66 2.04 -2.48
N GLU A 46 -2.57 3.36 -2.51
CA GLU A 46 -3.69 4.28 -2.40
C GLU A 46 -3.89 5.07 -3.70
N THR A 47 -5.11 5.58 -3.88
CA THR A 47 -5.59 6.23 -5.10
C THR A 47 -6.40 7.47 -4.73
N ALA A 48 -6.25 8.55 -5.50
CA ALA A 48 -6.98 9.81 -5.34
C ALA A 48 -7.31 10.40 -6.72
N GLU A 49 -8.49 10.99 -6.91
CA GLU A 49 -8.89 11.57 -8.20
C GLU A 49 -8.28 12.97 -8.43
N GLY A 50 -7.76 13.60 -7.37
CA GLY A 50 -7.15 14.91 -7.44
C GLY A 50 -6.26 15.24 -6.24
N GLY A 51 -5.70 16.45 -6.27
CA GLY A 51 -4.79 16.91 -5.22
C GLY A 51 -5.45 17.07 -3.85
N GLU A 52 -6.72 17.50 -3.82
CA GLU A 52 -7.49 17.65 -2.57
C GLU A 52 -7.71 16.28 -1.91
N ASP A 53 -8.24 15.31 -2.67
CA ASP A 53 -8.41 13.93 -2.20
C ASP A 53 -7.08 13.32 -1.73
N ALA A 54 -5.97 13.63 -2.43
CA ALA A 54 -4.65 13.15 -2.05
C ALA A 54 -4.14 13.76 -0.73
N LEU A 55 -4.51 15.01 -0.44
CA LEU A 55 -4.21 15.66 0.84
C LEU A 55 -5.00 15.02 1.99
N GLU A 56 -6.23 14.54 1.76
CA GLU A 56 -7.03 13.83 2.76
C GLU A 56 -6.43 12.46 3.16
N LEU A 57 -5.51 11.92 2.37
CA LEU A 57 -4.79 10.67 2.66
C LEU A 57 -3.60 10.85 3.63
N MET A 58 -3.24 12.10 4.00
CA MET A 58 -2.10 12.44 4.87
C MET A 58 -2.50 12.65 6.34
#